data_AF-A0AAV5WEZ8-F1
#
_entry.id   AF-A0AAV5WEZ8-F1
#
_cell.length_a   1.000
_cell.length_b   1.000
_cell.length_c   1.000
_cell.angle_alpha   90.00
_cell.angle_beta   90.00
_cell.angle_gamma   90.00
#
_symmetry.space_group_name_H-M   'P 1'
#
loop_
_entity.id
_entity.type
_entity.pdbx_description
1 polymer ?
#
loop_
_entity_poly.entity_id
_entity_poly.type
_entity_poly.pdbx_seq_one_letter_code
_entity_poly.pdbx_strand_id
1 'polypeptide(L)'
;EWSTAMRAVDNEIDERACGNPLIRCMREREEQLMGKPIENEERDLGALPPLTWFSMHLDATNAYNAMREEYYDISELWYSAKNHKTTGPYIQEPYGNGAQRKLAVNAQEIQMPYAGAGLYASEGPTKSSVFDFWALIYEKKITSIMSVNYPREERLNPSTHNEETETIQYWPFMEGQLMRFMPYTVVCLYSECKSSPSVISSGCGNGSMLVYRLSKLRVTYNNPILPSQLPLDVNHVCYYRWPDGRLPVPTEIHSIADSAVGLLEIVEQDLNWPHSPLLIHCHAGIGRTGALMAILLAIQQADDQHLVHVKDTVQELRKFRAKAVMNYWQYIFVYLTIAEVFVKRGHLDVSARHRLRQLWNELLADIPRQYN
;
A
#
# COMPACT_ATOMS: atom_id res chain seq x y z
N GLU A 1 0.06 -20.15 19.11
CA GLU A 1 -1.17 -19.74 19.83
C GLU A 1 -1.86 -18.54 19.17
N TRP A 2 -1.15 -17.53 18.65
CA TRP A 2 -1.74 -16.42 17.88
C TRP A 2 -2.38 -16.79 16.52
N SER A 3 -1.90 -17.86 15.86
CA SER A 3 -2.57 -18.42 14.67
C SER A 3 -3.94 -19.04 15.00
N THR A 4 -4.19 -19.35 16.27
CA THR A 4 -5.45 -19.91 16.75
C THR A 4 -6.43 -18.80 17.15
N ALA A 5 -5.93 -17.64 17.59
CA ALA A 5 -6.74 -16.46 17.86
C ALA A 5 -7.27 -15.79 16.58
N MET A 6 -6.49 -15.73 15.49
CA MET A 6 -7.00 -15.28 14.18
C MET A 6 -8.01 -16.26 13.57
N ARG A 7 -7.86 -17.57 13.82
CA ARG A 7 -8.88 -18.58 13.45
C ARG A 7 -10.22 -18.41 14.18
N ALA A 8 -10.23 -17.72 15.31
CA ALA A 8 -11.45 -17.45 16.06
C ALA A 8 -12.17 -16.19 15.53
N VAL A 9 -11.44 -15.22 14.96
CA VAL A 9 -12.04 -14.03 14.33
C VAL A 9 -12.72 -14.38 12.99
N ASP A 10 -12.21 -15.37 12.25
CA ASP A 10 -12.81 -15.83 10.99
C ASP A 10 -14.02 -16.79 11.16
N ASN A 11 -14.38 -17.21 12.38
CA ASN A 11 -15.41 -18.25 12.58
C ASN A 11 -16.66 -17.82 13.36
N GLU A 12 -16.85 -16.53 13.66
CA GLU A 12 -18.00 -16.07 14.46
C GLU A 12 -18.77 -14.86 13.91
N ILE A 13 -18.62 -14.56 12.61
CA ILE A 13 -19.63 -13.77 11.90
C ILE A 13 -20.46 -14.75 11.09
N ASP A 14 -21.79 -14.75 11.25
CA ASP A 14 -22.68 -15.52 10.38
C ASP A 14 -22.66 -14.90 8.97
N GLU A 15 -21.65 -15.30 8.21
CA GLU A 15 -21.18 -14.69 6.97
C GLU A 15 -22.14 -14.84 5.78
N ARG A 16 -23.15 -15.72 5.90
CA ARG A 16 -24.21 -15.88 4.90
C ARG A 16 -25.26 -14.75 4.96
N ALA A 17 -25.24 -13.92 6.00
CA ALA A 17 -26.14 -12.79 6.18
C ALA A 17 -25.56 -11.44 5.70
N CYS A 18 -24.51 -11.44 4.86
CA CYS A 18 -23.96 -10.19 4.32
C CYS A 18 -24.96 -9.52 3.35
N GLY A 19 -25.79 -8.63 3.88
CA GLY A 19 -26.74 -7.81 3.10
C GLY A 19 -26.08 -6.74 2.21
N ASN A 20 -24.75 -6.65 2.18
CA ASN A 20 -24.02 -5.67 1.37
C ASN A 20 -23.83 -6.21 -0.06
N PRO A 21 -24.48 -5.63 -1.09
CA PRO A 21 -24.44 -6.16 -2.45
C PRO A 21 -23.02 -6.18 -3.05
N LEU A 22 -22.21 -5.17 -2.73
CA LEU A 22 -20.84 -5.04 -3.24
C LEU A 22 -19.96 -6.18 -2.73
N ILE A 23 -19.98 -6.42 -1.42
CA ILE A 23 -19.20 -7.46 -0.77
C ILE A 23 -19.65 -8.84 -1.21
N ARG A 24 -20.97 -9.08 -1.25
CA ARG A 24 -21.54 -10.34 -1.71
C ARG A 24 -21.08 -10.69 -3.13
N CYS A 25 -21.11 -9.71 -4.04
CA CYS A 25 -20.70 -9.89 -5.43
C CYS A 25 -19.24 -10.33 -5.57
N MET A 26 -18.33 -9.74 -4.78
CA MET A 26 -16.91 -10.08 -4.81
C MET A 26 -16.63 -11.46 -4.20
N ARG A 27 -17.33 -11.80 -3.11
CA ARG A 27 -17.21 -13.12 -2.47
C ARG A 27 -17.70 -14.25 -3.37
N GLU A 28 -18.87 -14.09 -3.99
CA GLU A 28 -19.41 -15.07 -4.93
C GLU A 28 -18.41 -15.35 -6.06
N ARG A 29 -17.67 -14.32 -6.50
CA ARG A 29 -16.63 -14.48 -7.52
C ARG A 29 -15.37 -15.14 -6.99
N GLU A 30 -14.92 -14.79 -5.80
CA GLU A 30 -13.82 -15.46 -5.12
C GLU A 30 -14.10 -16.97 -4.99
N GLU A 31 -15.28 -17.34 -4.50
CA GLU A 31 -15.74 -18.74 -4.41
C GLU A 31 -15.80 -19.44 -5.77
N GLN A 32 -16.18 -18.73 -6.84
CA GLN A 32 -16.18 -19.28 -8.20
C GLN A 32 -14.78 -19.53 -8.77
N LEU A 33 -13.77 -18.81 -8.28
CA LEU A 33 -12.38 -18.94 -8.72
C LEU A 33 -11.64 -19.99 -7.87
N MET A 34 -11.99 -20.11 -6.59
CA MET A 34 -11.47 -21.11 -5.66
C MET A 34 -11.52 -22.53 -6.25
N GLY A 35 -10.36 -23.15 -6.44
CA GLY A 35 -10.23 -24.53 -6.92
C GLY A 35 -10.26 -24.71 -8.44
N LYS A 36 -10.29 -23.62 -9.22
CA LYS A 36 -10.02 -23.66 -10.65
C LYS A 36 -8.53 -23.40 -10.91
N PRO A 37 -7.89 -24.08 -11.88
CA PRO A 37 -6.55 -23.69 -12.30
C PRO A 37 -6.57 -22.23 -12.77
N ILE A 38 -5.50 -21.47 -12.49
CA ILE A 38 -5.30 -20.14 -13.06
C ILE A 38 -5.12 -20.34 -14.57
N GLU A 39 -6.22 -20.32 -15.30
CA GLU A 39 -6.17 -20.05 -16.72
C GLU A 39 -5.86 -18.56 -16.84
N ASN A 40 -4.74 -18.23 -17.49
CA ASN A 40 -4.58 -16.93 -18.11
C ASN A 40 -5.69 -16.84 -19.16
N GLU A 41 -6.90 -16.45 -18.74
CA GLU A 41 -7.90 -15.92 -19.65
C GLU A 41 -7.26 -14.67 -20.24
N GLU A 42 -6.45 -14.84 -21.30
CA GLU A 42 -6.11 -13.80 -22.24
C GLU A 42 -7.44 -13.28 -22.76
N ARG A 43 -7.97 -12.26 -22.10
CA ARG A 43 -9.07 -11.52 -22.70
C ARG A 43 -8.45 -10.77 -23.86
N ASP A 44 -8.81 -11.21 -25.06
CA ASP A 44 -8.78 -10.39 -26.26
C ASP A 44 -9.81 -9.26 -26.06
N LEU A 45 -9.41 -8.27 -25.26
CA LEU A 45 -10.14 -7.04 -25.01
C LEU A 45 -10.13 -6.25 -26.31
N GLY A 46 -11.02 -6.59 -27.23
CA GLY A 46 -11.10 -5.97 -28.55
C GLY A 46 -11.01 -4.44 -28.47
N ALA A 47 -9.97 -3.89 -29.09
CA ALA A 47 -9.79 -2.53 -29.64
C ALA A 47 -10.22 -1.27 -28.84
N LEU A 48 -10.70 -1.36 -27.60
CA LEU A 48 -11.15 -0.21 -26.81
C LEU A 48 -10.19 0.09 -25.65
N PRO A 49 -9.73 1.35 -25.48
CA PRO A 49 -8.96 1.76 -24.32
C PRO A 49 -9.74 1.53 -23.01
N PRO A 50 -9.16 1.01 -21.93
CA PRO A 50 -9.82 0.77 -20.64
C PRO A 50 -10.24 2.02 -19.86
N LEU A 51 -9.70 3.20 -20.19
CA LEU A 51 -10.34 4.45 -19.76
C LEU A 51 -11.79 4.52 -20.31
N THR A 52 -12.00 4.06 -21.54
CA THR A 52 -13.33 3.84 -22.13
C THR A 52 -14.07 2.72 -21.40
N TRP A 53 -13.41 1.65 -20.96
CA TRP A 53 -14.04 0.61 -20.12
C TRP A 53 -14.55 1.18 -18.79
N PHE A 54 -13.73 1.93 -18.03
CA PHE A 54 -14.17 2.61 -16.81
C PHE A 54 -15.33 3.55 -17.08
N SER A 55 -15.28 4.32 -18.17
CA SER A 55 -16.37 5.22 -18.59
C SER A 55 -17.65 4.47 -18.94
N MET A 56 -17.57 3.29 -19.56
CA MET A 56 -18.72 2.49 -19.98
C MET A 56 -19.32 1.65 -18.84
N HIS A 57 -18.50 1.23 -17.87
CA HIS A 57 -18.88 0.23 -16.87
C HIS A 57 -19.13 0.82 -15.48
N LEU A 58 -18.70 2.05 -15.22
CA LEU A 58 -19.15 2.82 -14.06
C LEU A 58 -20.49 3.53 -14.29
N ASP A 59 -21.07 3.44 -15.50
CA ASP A 59 -22.42 3.94 -15.78
C ASP A 59 -23.50 2.94 -15.28
N ALA A 60 -24.37 3.46 -14.43
CA ALA A 60 -25.50 2.93 -13.63
C ALA A 60 -25.90 1.44 -13.57
N THR A 61 -25.71 0.61 -14.60
CA THR A 61 -26.35 -0.72 -14.68
C THR A 61 -25.41 -1.92 -14.52
N ASN A 62 -24.10 -1.77 -14.74
CA ASN A 62 -23.17 -2.91 -14.78
C ASN A 62 -22.00 -2.85 -13.78
N ALA A 63 -21.90 -1.83 -12.94
CA ALA A 63 -20.71 -1.58 -12.10
C ALA A 63 -20.28 -2.76 -11.21
N TYR A 64 -21.23 -3.50 -10.64
CA TYR A 64 -20.93 -4.69 -9.82
C TYR A 64 -20.39 -5.85 -10.67
N ASN A 65 -21.05 -6.18 -11.78
CA ASN A 65 -20.61 -7.26 -12.66
C ASN A 65 -19.27 -6.92 -13.31
N ALA A 66 -19.06 -5.67 -13.68
CA ALA A 66 -17.80 -5.17 -14.23
C ALA A 66 -16.65 -5.34 -13.23
N MET A 67 -16.84 -4.91 -11.98
CA MET A 67 -15.85 -5.11 -10.92
C MET A 67 -15.64 -6.61 -10.62
N ARG A 68 -16.70 -7.41 -10.68
CA ARG A 68 -16.66 -8.86 -10.51
C ARG A 68 -15.88 -9.57 -11.64
N GLU A 69 -16.06 -9.15 -12.88
CA GLU A 69 -15.34 -9.68 -14.05
C GLU A 69 -13.86 -9.29 -14.01
N GLU A 70 -13.56 -8.09 -13.51
CA GLU A 70 -12.20 -7.63 -13.24
C GLU A 70 -11.61 -8.23 -11.96
N TYR A 71 -12.38 -8.90 -11.11
CA TYR A 71 -11.84 -9.48 -9.89
C TYR A 71 -10.88 -10.62 -10.22
N TYR A 72 -9.70 -10.53 -9.59
CA TYR A 72 -8.68 -11.55 -9.64
C TYR A 72 -8.74 -12.40 -8.37
N ASP A 73 -8.50 -13.70 -8.50
CA ASP A 73 -8.42 -14.57 -7.33
C ASP A 73 -7.27 -14.14 -6.42
N ILE A 74 -7.62 -13.73 -5.21
CA ILE A 74 -6.67 -13.35 -4.18
C ILE A 74 -6.41 -14.47 -3.16
N SER A 75 -7.15 -15.58 -3.26
CA SER A 75 -7.13 -16.71 -2.34
C SER A 75 -5.91 -17.62 -2.51
N GLU A 76 -5.30 -17.64 -3.69
CA GLU A 76 -4.03 -18.32 -3.88
C GLU A 76 -3.02 -17.73 -2.89
N LEU A 77 -2.64 -18.58 -1.94
CA LEU A 77 -1.52 -18.47 -1.01
C LEU A 77 -1.79 -17.97 0.42
N TRP A 78 -3.00 -18.02 1.01
CA TRP A 78 -3.08 -17.90 2.49
C TRP A 78 -2.39 -19.09 3.19
N TYR A 79 -2.63 -20.32 2.73
CA TYR A 79 -2.20 -21.55 3.41
C TYR A 79 -0.73 -21.96 3.22
N SER A 80 0.02 -21.33 2.30
CA SER A 80 1.40 -21.72 1.97
C SER A 80 2.43 -20.61 2.27
N ALA A 81 2.17 -19.78 3.27
CA ALA A 81 3.11 -18.74 3.72
C ALA A 81 4.47 -19.29 4.19
N LYS A 82 4.58 -20.59 4.50
CA LYS A 82 5.86 -21.22 4.83
C LYS A 82 6.67 -21.71 3.63
N ASN A 83 6.05 -21.96 2.46
CA ASN A 83 6.72 -22.72 1.39
C ASN A 83 6.70 -22.08 -0.01
N HIS A 84 5.89 -21.06 -0.32
CA HIS A 84 6.13 -20.27 -1.52
C HIS A 84 7.15 -19.17 -1.25
N LYS A 85 8.42 -19.52 -1.50
CA LYS A 85 9.46 -18.56 -1.88
C LYS A 85 8.85 -17.63 -2.94
N THR A 86 8.83 -16.35 -2.67
CA THR A 86 8.58 -15.30 -3.66
C THR A 86 9.34 -15.66 -4.95
N THR A 87 8.64 -15.72 -6.08
CA THR A 87 9.23 -16.08 -7.38
C THR A 87 10.12 -14.96 -7.94
N GLY A 88 9.98 -13.73 -7.44
CA GLY A 88 10.92 -12.64 -7.71
C GLY A 88 12.18 -12.74 -6.85
N PRO A 89 13.38 -12.46 -7.39
CA PRO A 89 14.60 -12.40 -6.58
C PRO A 89 14.41 -11.31 -5.52
N TYR A 90 14.64 -11.66 -4.25
CA TYR A 90 14.87 -10.66 -3.19
C TYR A 90 15.92 -9.66 -3.70
N ILE A 91 15.84 -8.38 -3.30
CA ILE A 91 16.96 -7.46 -3.57
C ILE A 91 18.21 -8.05 -2.91
N GLN A 92 19.11 -8.58 -3.74
CA GLN A 92 20.31 -9.31 -3.35
C GLN A 92 21.53 -8.52 -3.80
N GLU A 93 21.78 -7.35 -3.23
CA GLU A 93 23.12 -6.77 -3.33
C GLU A 93 23.46 -6.06 -2.02
N PRO A 94 24.58 -6.41 -1.38
CA PRO A 94 25.20 -5.62 -0.35
C PRO A 94 26.40 -4.83 -0.89
N TYR A 95 26.76 -3.76 -0.19
CA TYR A 95 28.01 -3.04 -0.41
C TYR A 95 29.25 -3.92 -0.15
N GLY A 96 30.13 -4.05 -1.15
CA GLY A 96 31.43 -4.72 -1.07
C GLY A 96 31.64 -5.74 -2.19
N ASN A 97 32.62 -5.48 -3.07
CA ASN A 97 32.97 -6.27 -4.27
C ASN A 97 33.29 -7.76 -3.98
N GLY A 98 32.32 -8.60 -3.62
CA GLY A 98 32.53 -10.05 -3.58
C GLY A 98 31.68 -10.90 -2.64
N ALA A 99 30.73 -10.36 -1.88
CA ALA A 99 29.86 -11.20 -1.03
C ALA A 99 28.40 -11.14 -1.51
N GLN A 100 27.85 -12.26 -1.98
CA GLN A 100 26.42 -12.48 -2.17
C GLN A 100 25.69 -12.52 -0.81
N ARG A 101 25.74 -11.43 -0.03
CA ARG A 101 25.00 -11.36 1.23
C ARG A 101 23.55 -10.96 0.91
N LYS A 102 22.63 -11.86 1.27
CA LYS A 102 21.20 -11.60 1.21
C LYS A 102 20.81 -10.66 2.35
N LEU A 103 20.12 -9.57 2.04
CA LEU A 103 19.54 -8.70 3.05
C LEU A 103 18.52 -9.48 3.88
N ALA A 104 18.52 -9.30 5.20
CA ALA A 104 17.56 -9.91 6.12
C ALA A 104 16.18 -9.22 6.09
N VAL A 105 16.03 -8.15 5.29
CA VAL A 105 14.74 -7.53 5.01
C VAL A 105 14.16 -8.07 3.70
N ASN A 106 12.90 -8.47 3.74
CA ASN A 106 12.17 -8.88 2.56
C ASN A 106 11.68 -7.66 1.77
N ALA A 107 12.42 -7.30 0.72
CA ALA A 107 12.07 -6.21 -0.20
C ALA A 107 12.25 -6.59 -1.67
N GLN A 108 11.46 -5.96 -2.54
CA GLN A 108 11.53 -6.06 -4.00
C GLN A 108 11.41 -4.68 -4.65
N GLU A 109 12.19 -4.46 -5.70
CA GLU A 109 11.97 -3.36 -6.62
C GLU A 109 10.87 -3.77 -7.61
N ILE A 110 9.91 -2.88 -7.85
CA ILE A 110 8.80 -3.12 -8.76
C ILE A 110 9.15 -2.50 -10.10
N GLN A 111 9.64 -3.34 -11.00
CA GLN A 111 10.15 -2.92 -12.31
C GLN A 111 9.03 -3.01 -13.35
N MET A 112 8.17 -1.98 -13.40
CA MET A 112 7.18 -1.81 -14.48
C MET A 112 7.67 -0.74 -15.47
N PRO A 113 7.35 -0.83 -16.77
CA PRO A 113 7.77 0.16 -17.77
C PRO A 113 7.37 1.60 -17.47
N TYR A 114 6.26 1.77 -16.75
CA TYR A 114 5.66 3.04 -16.34
C TYR A 114 5.90 3.36 -14.85
N ALA A 115 6.72 2.56 -14.15
CA ALA A 115 7.17 2.94 -12.81
C ALA A 115 8.20 4.07 -12.97
N GLY A 116 8.00 5.18 -12.25
CA GLY A 116 8.86 6.37 -12.31
C GLY A 116 10.30 6.16 -11.79
N ALA A 117 10.79 7.04 -10.94
CA ALA A 117 12.19 7.07 -10.47
C ALA A 117 12.63 5.88 -9.57
N GLY A 118 11.87 4.79 -9.52
CA GLY A 118 12.14 3.57 -8.76
C GLY A 118 11.14 3.35 -7.61
N LEU A 119 10.41 2.24 -7.66
CA LEU A 119 9.37 1.90 -6.68
C LEU A 119 9.74 0.62 -5.94
N TYR A 120 9.73 0.64 -4.61
CA TYR A 120 10.18 -0.46 -3.78
C TYR A 120 9.10 -0.89 -2.78
N ALA A 121 8.83 -2.20 -2.72
CA ALA A 121 8.01 -2.81 -1.68
C ALA A 121 8.92 -3.42 -0.61
N SER A 122 8.62 -3.18 0.66
CA SER A 122 9.34 -3.84 1.77
C SER A 122 8.38 -4.28 2.86
N GLU A 123 8.76 -5.31 3.62
CA GLU A 123 8.23 -5.49 4.98
C GLU A 123 8.75 -4.38 5.91
N GLY A 124 8.04 -4.15 7.01
CA GLY A 124 8.50 -3.26 8.07
C GLY A 124 9.67 -3.88 8.82
N PRO A 125 10.70 -3.09 9.17
CA PRO A 125 11.88 -3.62 9.83
C PRO A 125 11.59 -4.08 11.25
N THR A 126 12.16 -5.22 11.63
CA THR A 126 12.19 -5.76 13.00
C THR A 126 13.55 -5.46 13.64
N LYS A 127 13.76 -5.89 14.89
CA LYS A 127 15.09 -5.83 15.52
C LYS A 127 16.20 -6.46 14.70
N SER A 128 15.91 -7.59 14.04
CA SER A 128 16.91 -8.34 13.29
C SER A 128 17.15 -7.82 11.88
N SER A 129 16.18 -7.11 11.28
CA SER A 129 16.25 -6.63 9.89
C SER A 129 16.45 -5.12 9.74
N VAL A 130 16.33 -4.31 10.81
CA VAL A 130 16.45 -2.84 10.74
C VAL A 130 17.77 -2.35 10.16
N PHE A 131 18.86 -3.07 10.42
CA PHE A 131 20.16 -2.80 9.81
C PHE A 131 20.10 -2.90 8.28
N ASP A 132 19.54 -4.01 7.78
CA ASP A 132 19.45 -4.28 6.35
C ASP A 132 18.41 -3.42 5.64
N PHE A 133 17.38 -2.97 6.37
CA PHE A 133 16.43 -1.98 5.89
C PHE A 133 17.12 -0.64 5.58
N TRP A 134 17.95 -0.13 6.49
CA TRP A 134 18.73 1.09 6.23
C TRP A 134 19.84 0.89 5.19
N ALA A 135 20.43 -0.31 5.12
CA ALA A 135 21.35 -0.66 4.04
C ALA A 135 20.67 -0.57 2.67
N LEU A 136 19.49 -1.18 2.52
CA LEU A 136 18.67 -1.10 1.31
C LEU A 136 18.42 0.35 0.89
N ILE A 137 17.94 1.18 1.82
CA ILE A 137 17.62 2.59 1.57
C ILE A 137 18.86 3.35 1.09
N TYR A 138 19.98 3.17 1.77
CA TYR A 138 21.20 3.92 1.49
C TYR A 138 21.88 3.47 0.19
N GLU A 139 21.87 2.17 -0.10
CA GLU A 139 22.50 1.59 -1.29
C GLU A 139 21.68 1.86 -2.55
N LYS A 140 20.34 1.71 -2.49
CA LYS A 140 19.42 2.02 -3.60
C LYS A 140 19.11 3.52 -3.72
N LYS A 141 19.72 4.36 -2.89
CA LYS A 141 19.53 5.83 -2.87
C LYS A 141 18.06 6.23 -2.78
N ILE A 142 17.30 5.51 -1.95
CA ILE A 142 15.88 5.78 -1.72
C ILE A 142 15.76 7.08 -0.93
N THR A 143 15.12 8.09 -1.53
CA THR A 143 14.96 9.42 -0.94
C THR A 143 13.60 9.61 -0.28
N SER A 144 12.66 8.69 -0.49
CA SER A 144 11.28 8.80 0.00
C SER A 144 10.79 7.49 0.59
N ILE A 145 10.21 7.53 1.79
CA ILE A 145 9.65 6.38 2.49
C ILE A 145 8.20 6.67 2.88
N MET A 146 7.29 5.78 2.47
CA MET A 146 5.91 5.76 2.92
C MET A 146 5.69 4.56 3.87
N SER A 147 5.65 4.84 5.17
CA SER A 147 5.21 3.90 6.18
C SER A 147 3.69 3.99 6.33
N VAL A 148 2.97 3.02 5.76
CA VAL A 148 1.52 2.81 6.01
C VAL A 148 1.30 1.85 7.19
N ASN A 149 2.33 1.64 8.00
CA ASN A 149 2.22 1.09 9.33
C ASN A 149 2.50 2.20 10.35
N TYR A 150 1.77 2.21 11.45
CA TYR A 150 2.10 3.05 12.59
C TYR A 150 2.71 2.16 13.66
N PRO A 151 4.03 2.24 13.93
CA PRO A 151 4.67 1.40 14.96
C PRO A 151 4.04 1.55 16.34
N ARG A 152 3.32 2.66 16.58
CA ARG A 152 2.58 2.88 17.82
C ARG A 152 1.18 2.26 17.83
N GLU A 153 0.62 1.86 16.69
CA GLU A 153 -0.58 1.01 16.64
C GLU A 153 -0.28 -0.37 17.25
N GLU A 154 0.92 -0.92 17.00
CA GLU A 154 1.44 -2.10 17.72
C GLU A 154 1.66 -1.79 19.22
N ARG A 155 1.85 -0.52 19.60
CA ARG A 155 1.93 -0.05 21.00
C ARG A 155 0.59 0.43 21.60
N LEU A 156 -0.53 0.37 20.88
CA LEU A 156 -1.85 0.56 21.52
C LEU A 156 -2.12 -0.59 22.48
N ASN A 157 -1.48 -1.75 22.25
CA ASN A 157 -1.35 -2.86 23.20
C ASN A 157 0.14 -3.19 23.42
N PRO A 158 0.89 -2.38 24.19
CA PRO A 158 2.33 -2.56 24.35
C PRO A 158 2.71 -3.88 25.05
N SER A 159 1.77 -4.49 25.77
CA SER A 159 1.95 -5.79 26.43
C SER A 159 1.99 -6.97 25.46
N THR A 160 1.47 -6.82 24.24
CA THR A 160 1.44 -7.88 23.22
C THR A 160 2.42 -7.64 22.07
N HIS A 161 3.08 -6.48 22.04
CA HIS A 161 4.03 -6.14 20.97
C HIS A 161 5.29 -7.00 21.04
N ASN A 162 5.68 -7.60 19.92
CA ASN A 162 6.88 -8.41 19.80
C ASN A 162 7.83 -7.85 18.76
N GLU A 163 8.83 -7.11 19.23
CA GLU A 163 9.86 -6.46 18.39
C GLU A 163 10.72 -7.44 17.55
N GLU A 164 10.66 -8.75 17.81
CA GLU A 164 11.32 -9.78 16.98
C GLU A 164 10.55 -10.07 15.69
N THR A 165 9.23 -9.93 15.74
CA THR A 165 8.32 -10.29 14.63
C THR A 165 7.58 -9.09 14.06
N GLU A 166 7.55 -7.97 14.77
CA GLU A 166 6.77 -6.79 14.42
C GLU A 166 7.62 -5.55 14.13
N THR A 167 6.99 -4.54 13.52
CA THR A 167 7.72 -3.39 12.99
C THR A 167 8.15 -2.47 14.12
N ILE A 168 9.47 -2.34 14.31
CA ILE A 168 9.99 -1.47 15.37
C ILE A 168 9.99 0.01 14.95
N GLN A 169 10.15 0.90 15.93
CA GLN A 169 10.51 2.29 15.64
C GLN A 169 11.95 2.33 15.08
N TYR A 170 12.09 2.59 13.78
CA TYR A 170 13.39 2.54 13.09
C TYR A 170 13.94 3.91 12.70
N TRP A 171 13.27 5.01 13.05
CA TRP A 171 13.74 6.38 12.80
C TRP A 171 13.50 7.31 14.00
N PRO A 172 14.34 8.34 14.19
CA PRO A 172 14.05 9.41 15.13
C PRO A 172 12.92 10.30 14.61
N PHE A 173 11.93 10.62 15.45
CA PHE A 173 10.76 11.44 15.07
C PHE A 173 10.73 12.81 15.75
N MET A 174 11.77 13.16 16.51
CA MET A 174 11.96 14.48 17.13
C MET A 174 13.19 15.14 16.51
N GLU A 175 13.06 16.42 16.16
CA GLU A 175 14.14 17.21 15.59
C GLU A 175 15.41 17.18 16.45
N GLY A 176 16.57 17.02 15.80
CA GLY A 176 17.88 16.91 16.43
C GLY A 176 18.20 15.53 17.02
N GLN A 177 17.21 14.63 17.17
CA GLN A 177 17.48 13.28 17.64
C GLN A 177 18.11 12.40 16.58
N LEU A 178 18.85 11.39 17.05
CA LEU A 178 19.48 10.40 16.20
C LEU A 178 19.21 8.98 16.69
N MET A 179 19.25 8.04 15.76
CA MET A 179 19.30 6.60 16.01
C MET A 179 20.49 6.00 15.27
N ARG A 180 21.09 4.96 15.86
CA ARG A 180 22.26 4.27 15.28
C ARG A 180 21.90 2.83 14.95
N PHE A 181 22.09 2.49 13.69
CA PHE A 181 21.96 1.14 13.14
C PHE A 181 23.26 0.84 12.41
N MET A 182 24.34 0.64 13.18
CA MET A 182 25.72 0.65 12.71
C MET A 182 25.92 -0.15 11.41
N PRO A 183 26.57 0.43 10.37
CA PRO A 183 27.29 1.70 10.39
C PRO A 183 26.41 2.92 10.06
N TYR A 184 25.10 2.76 9.92
CA TYR A 184 24.20 3.86 9.58
C TYR A 184 23.85 4.68 10.82
N THR A 185 23.96 6.00 10.72
CA THR A 185 23.38 6.94 11.69
C THR A 185 22.27 7.71 10.99
N VAL A 186 21.08 7.72 11.59
CA VAL A 186 19.90 8.41 11.09
C VAL A 186 19.61 9.57 12.02
N VAL A 187 19.59 10.79 11.49
CA VAL A 187 19.32 12.02 12.24
C VAL A 187 18.01 12.63 11.74
N CYS A 188 17.13 13.04 12.65
CA CYS A 188 15.92 13.79 12.30
C CYS A 188 16.27 15.28 12.16
N LEU A 189 16.25 15.81 10.94
CA LEU A 189 16.49 17.22 10.67
C LEU A 189 15.28 18.10 10.99
N TYR A 190 14.08 17.60 10.72
CA TYR A 190 12.82 18.19 11.20
C TYR A 190 11.74 17.12 11.25
N SER A 191 10.71 17.33 12.06
CA SER A 191 9.52 16.50 12.01
C SER A 191 8.26 17.24 12.44
N GLU A 192 7.20 17.07 11.66
CA GLU A 192 5.90 17.67 11.92
C GLU A 192 4.77 16.66 11.70
N CYS A 193 3.69 16.82 12.46
CA CYS A 193 2.43 16.12 12.20
C CYS A 193 1.58 16.99 11.28
N LYS A 194 1.00 16.41 10.23
CA LYS A 194 0.27 17.12 9.19
C LYS A 194 -1.13 16.54 8.98
N SER A 195 -2.06 17.38 8.55
CA SER A 195 -3.36 16.95 8.03
C SER A 195 -3.24 16.54 6.57
N SER A 196 -4.16 15.71 6.08
CA SER A 196 -4.18 15.35 4.66
C SER A 196 -4.44 16.58 3.78
N PRO A 197 -3.79 16.72 2.61
CA PRO A 197 -3.94 17.91 1.76
C PRO A 197 -5.40 18.18 1.33
N SER A 198 -6.15 17.13 0.95
CA SER A 198 -7.59 17.15 0.65
C SER A 198 -8.45 17.77 1.77
N VAL A 199 -8.00 17.68 3.03
CA VAL A 199 -8.68 18.24 4.22
C VAL A 199 -8.57 19.75 4.30
N ILE A 200 -7.48 20.32 3.79
CA ILE A 200 -7.21 21.76 3.85
C ILE A 200 -8.04 22.49 2.79
N SER A 201 -8.23 21.87 1.62
CA SER A 201 -8.99 22.45 0.50
C SER A 201 -10.50 22.58 0.75
N SER A 202 -11.09 21.85 1.70
CA SER A 202 -12.53 21.85 1.95
C SER A 202 -13.03 22.97 2.89
N GLY A 203 -12.16 23.88 3.35
CA GLY A 203 -12.57 25.08 4.10
C GLY A 203 -13.20 24.84 5.48
N CYS A 204 -13.11 23.64 6.03
CA CYS A 204 -13.61 23.32 7.37
C CYS A 204 -12.63 23.85 8.44
N GLY A 205 -12.97 25.01 9.02
CA GLY A 205 -12.24 25.61 10.12
C GLY A 205 -12.25 24.75 11.41
N ASN A 206 -11.13 24.83 12.13
CA ASN A 206 -10.92 24.47 13.53
C ASN A 206 -10.77 22.98 13.93
N GLY A 207 -10.37 22.10 13.02
CA GLY A 207 -10.00 20.73 13.40
C GLY A 207 -9.25 19.96 12.33
N SER A 208 -8.09 20.44 11.87
CA SER A 208 -7.24 19.71 10.94
C SER A 208 -6.64 18.48 11.64
N MET A 209 -7.40 17.37 11.71
CA MET A 209 -6.92 16.14 12.33
C MET A 209 -5.63 15.71 11.64
N LEU A 210 -4.59 15.49 12.43
CA LEU A 210 -3.28 15.12 11.94
C LEU A 210 -3.31 13.62 11.61
N VAL A 211 -3.15 13.28 10.33
CA VAL A 211 -3.32 11.90 9.85
C VAL A 211 -2.00 11.23 9.49
N TYR A 212 -0.92 12.01 9.39
CA TYR A 212 0.44 11.50 9.20
C TYR A 212 1.47 12.41 9.86
N ARG A 213 2.70 11.91 9.96
CA ARG A 213 3.89 12.70 10.27
C ARG A 213 4.84 12.68 9.08
N LEU A 214 5.37 13.86 8.78
CA LEU A 214 6.48 14.05 7.87
C LEU A 214 7.74 14.25 8.70
N SER A 215 8.81 13.55 8.34
CA SER A 215 10.14 13.69 8.94
C SER A 215 11.17 13.78 7.83
N LYS A 216 12.05 14.80 7.88
CA LYS A 216 13.25 14.82 7.05
C LYS A 216 14.39 14.18 7.82
N LEU A 217 14.93 13.11 7.27
CA LEU A 217 15.98 12.32 7.87
C LEU A 217 17.28 12.52 7.09
N ARG A 218 18.41 12.54 7.79
CA ARG A 218 19.74 12.45 7.21
C ARG A 218 20.40 11.15 7.63
N VAL A 219 20.73 10.32 6.64
CA VAL A 219 21.38 9.03 6.83
C VAL A 219 22.85 9.17 6.47
N THR A 220 23.73 8.84 7.41
CA THR A 220 25.19 8.82 7.18
C THR A 220 25.73 7.41 7.30
N TYR A 221 26.59 7.02 6.37
CA TYR A 221 27.34 5.77 6.43
C TYR A 221 28.67 6.00 7.16
N ASN A 222 28.80 5.42 8.35
CA ASN A 222 29.96 5.63 9.24
C ASN A 222 30.82 4.36 9.26
N ASN A 223 31.65 4.19 8.24
CA ASN A 223 32.62 3.10 8.18
C ASN A 223 34.04 3.67 8.36
N PRO A 224 34.81 3.23 9.36
CA PRO A 224 36.16 3.73 9.61
C PRO A 224 37.19 3.24 8.57
N ILE A 225 36.85 2.22 7.78
CA ILE A 225 37.75 1.58 6.80
C ILE A 225 37.55 2.20 5.40
N LEU A 226 36.30 2.51 5.04
CA LEU A 226 35.96 3.04 3.72
C LEU A 226 35.94 4.58 3.73
N PRO A 227 36.22 5.24 2.58
CA PRO A 227 36.08 6.69 2.48
C PRO A 227 34.68 7.16 2.88
N SER A 228 34.61 8.32 3.54
CA SER A 228 33.34 8.97 3.88
C SER A 228 32.49 9.15 2.64
N GLN A 229 31.29 8.58 2.66
CA GLN A 229 30.30 8.74 1.61
C GLN A 229 29.41 9.95 1.90
N LEU A 230 28.79 10.50 0.85
CA LEU A 230 27.84 11.59 1.01
C LEU A 230 26.63 11.15 1.84
N PRO A 231 26.14 11.99 2.77
CA PRO A 231 24.88 11.73 3.45
C PRO A 231 23.72 11.60 2.45
N LEU A 232 22.74 10.76 2.79
CA LEU A 232 21.49 10.63 2.05
C LEU A 232 20.36 11.29 2.84
N ASP A 233 19.69 12.25 2.24
CA ASP A 233 18.53 12.91 2.83
C ASP A 233 17.24 12.23 2.38
N VAL A 234 16.41 11.82 3.34
CA VAL A 234 15.21 11.00 3.12
C VAL A 234 13.97 11.71 3.67
N ASN A 235 12.94 11.85 2.86
CA ASN A 235 11.59 12.23 3.31
C ASN A 235 10.88 10.98 3.81
N HIS A 236 10.49 10.96 5.08
CA HIS A 236 9.79 9.86 5.72
C HIS A 236 8.38 10.29 6.09
N VAL A 237 7.38 9.60 5.55
CA VAL A 237 5.98 9.75 5.94
C VAL A 237 5.56 8.54 6.74
N CYS A 238 4.94 8.79 7.90
CA CYS A 238 4.28 7.78 8.71
C CYS A 238 2.78 8.08 8.76
N TYR A 239 1.97 7.28 8.06
CA TYR A 239 0.52 7.42 7.99
C TYR A 239 -0.15 6.62 9.11
N TYR A 240 -1.01 7.28 9.89
CA TYR A 240 -1.53 6.73 11.15
C TYR A 240 -2.86 6.01 11.03
N ARG A 241 -3.54 6.12 9.88
CA ARG A 241 -4.98 5.82 9.78
C ARG A 241 -5.27 4.68 8.82
N TRP A 242 -4.40 3.68 8.80
CA TRP A 242 -4.61 2.47 8.02
C TRP A 242 -4.29 1.22 8.85
N PRO A 243 -5.26 0.71 9.62
CA PRO A 243 -5.07 -0.45 10.46
C PRO A 243 -4.73 -1.71 9.67
N ASP A 244 -4.02 -2.64 10.33
CA ASP A 244 -3.57 -3.85 9.66
C ASP A 244 -4.73 -4.75 9.21
N GLY A 245 -4.59 -5.33 8.01
CA GLY A 245 -5.64 -6.15 7.38
C GLY A 245 -6.89 -5.39 6.91
N ARG A 246 -6.99 -4.08 7.13
CA ARG A 246 -8.22 -3.29 6.97
C ARG A 246 -8.09 -2.20 5.90
N LEU A 247 -9.17 -1.45 5.72
CA LEU A 247 -9.22 -0.22 4.92
C LEU A 247 -8.72 1.01 5.71
N PRO A 248 -8.30 2.08 5.03
CA PRO A 248 -8.03 3.36 5.69
C PRO A 248 -9.24 3.85 6.46
N VAL A 249 -9.02 4.37 7.66
CA VAL A 249 -10.08 4.91 8.51
C VAL A 249 -10.35 6.36 8.09
N PRO A 250 -11.58 6.69 7.65
CA PRO A 250 -11.94 8.07 7.32
C PRO A 250 -11.96 8.97 8.56
N THR A 251 -11.70 10.27 8.42
CA THR A 251 -11.86 11.19 9.55
C THR A 251 -13.35 11.39 9.83
N GLU A 252 -13.73 11.89 11.00
CA GLU A 252 -15.14 12.20 11.30
C GLU A 252 -15.75 13.22 10.32
N ILE A 253 -14.91 13.97 9.59
CA ILE A 253 -15.28 15.06 8.68
C ILE A 253 -15.18 14.62 7.21
N HIS A 254 -14.53 13.50 6.89
CA HIS A 254 -14.18 13.13 5.52
C HIS A 254 -14.67 11.73 5.13
N SER A 255 -14.92 11.54 3.84
CA SER A 255 -15.26 10.22 3.31
C SER A 255 -14.02 9.32 3.22
N ILE A 256 -14.23 8.01 3.06
CA ILE A 256 -13.16 7.07 2.72
C ILE A 256 -12.50 7.43 1.38
N ALA A 257 -13.26 7.99 0.44
CA ALA A 257 -12.77 8.48 -0.84
C ALA A 257 -11.77 9.64 -0.67
N ASP A 258 -12.09 10.60 0.20
CA ASP A 258 -11.19 11.72 0.52
C ASP A 258 -9.91 11.21 1.20
N SER A 259 -10.03 10.20 2.06
CA SER A 259 -8.87 9.59 2.72
C SER A 259 -7.97 8.86 1.72
N ALA A 260 -8.58 8.20 0.73
CA ALA A 260 -7.87 7.52 -0.36
C ALA A 260 -7.13 8.52 -1.27
N VAL A 261 -7.80 9.59 -1.70
CA VAL A 261 -7.17 10.63 -2.52
C VAL A 261 -6.10 11.38 -1.71
N GLY A 262 -6.38 11.68 -0.44
CA GLY A 262 -5.43 12.32 0.45
C GLY A 262 -4.13 11.54 0.63
N LEU A 263 -4.18 10.21 0.62
CA LEU A 263 -2.97 9.36 0.62
C LEU A 263 -2.11 9.56 -0.63
N LEU A 264 -2.74 9.70 -1.80
CA LEU A 264 -2.04 9.92 -3.07
C LEU A 264 -1.42 11.32 -3.12
N GLU A 265 -2.14 12.33 -2.63
CA GLU A 265 -1.62 13.69 -2.53
C GLU A 265 -0.40 13.78 -1.61
N ILE A 266 -0.36 13.02 -0.50
CA ILE A 266 0.83 12.95 0.36
C ILE A 266 2.01 12.33 -0.40
N VAL A 267 1.77 11.26 -1.16
CA VAL A 267 2.81 10.60 -1.97
C VAL A 267 3.35 11.53 -3.07
N GLU A 268 2.48 12.31 -3.71
CA GLU A 268 2.87 13.27 -4.75
C GLU A 268 3.59 14.49 -4.15
N GLN A 269 2.99 15.14 -3.15
CA GLN A 269 3.45 16.45 -2.65
C GLN A 269 4.64 16.34 -1.68
N ASP A 270 4.63 15.38 -0.76
CA ASP A 270 5.65 15.28 0.29
C ASP A 270 6.75 14.26 -0.04
N LEU A 271 6.42 13.24 -0.83
CA LEU A 271 7.36 12.20 -1.24
C LEU A 271 7.86 12.35 -2.68
N ASN A 272 7.29 13.29 -3.45
CA ASN A 272 7.71 13.62 -4.82
C ASN A 272 7.75 12.42 -5.77
N TRP A 273 6.87 11.44 -5.57
CA TRP A 273 6.65 10.36 -6.54
C TRP A 273 5.76 10.87 -7.68
N PRO A 274 6.03 10.55 -8.97
CA PRO A 274 6.97 9.54 -9.50
C PRO A 274 8.40 10.03 -9.78
N HIS A 275 8.76 11.23 -9.35
CA HIS A 275 10.05 11.86 -9.70
C HIS A 275 11.20 11.53 -8.75
N SER A 276 10.95 10.78 -7.67
CA SER A 276 11.96 10.39 -6.69
C SER A 276 11.76 8.94 -6.23
N PRO A 277 12.83 8.17 -5.97
CA PRO A 277 12.69 6.78 -5.58
C PRO A 277 11.89 6.63 -4.27
N LEU A 278 10.86 5.78 -4.30
CA LEU A 278 9.91 5.60 -3.22
C LEU A 278 9.92 4.16 -2.70
N LEU A 279 10.12 3.99 -1.39
CA LEU A 279 9.86 2.73 -0.69
C LEU A 279 8.55 2.82 0.07
N ILE A 280 7.67 1.84 -0.14
CA ILE A 280 6.41 1.68 0.58
C ILE A 280 6.48 0.42 1.43
N HIS A 281 6.17 0.53 2.72
CA HIS A 281 6.06 -0.62 3.60
C HIS A 281 4.89 -0.50 4.57
N CYS A 282 4.38 -1.66 4.99
CA CYS A 282 3.47 -1.80 6.10
C CYS A 282 4.13 -2.67 7.18
N HIS A 283 3.42 -3.66 7.71
CA HIS A 283 4.01 -4.71 8.53
C HIS A 283 4.64 -5.80 7.63
N ALA A 284 3.84 -6.61 6.94
CA ALA A 284 4.36 -7.66 6.05
C ALA A 284 4.75 -7.16 4.64
N GLY A 285 4.49 -5.89 4.31
CA GLY A 285 4.74 -5.33 2.98
C GLY A 285 3.87 -5.95 1.87
N ILE A 286 2.68 -6.43 2.21
CA ILE A 286 1.80 -7.20 1.30
C ILE A 286 0.44 -6.51 1.10
N GLY A 287 -0.37 -6.38 2.16
CA GLY A 287 -1.74 -5.86 2.06
C GLY A 287 -1.81 -4.37 1.75
N ARG A 288 -1.61 -3.52 2.77
CA ARG A 288 -1.63 -2.05 2.66
C ARG A 288 -0.62 -1.52 1.63
N THR A 289 0.59 -2.06 1.67
CA THR A 289 1.65 -1.77 0.68
C THR A 289 1.20 -2.11 -0.73
N GLY A 290 0.71 -3.33 -0.97
CA GLY A 290 0.25 -3.76 -2.29
C GLY A 290 -0.93 -2.95 -2.80
N ALA A 291 -1.87 -2.58 -1.93
CA ALA A 291 -3.00 -1.71 -2.29
C ALA A 291 -2.53 -0.32 -2.75
N LEU A 292 -1.68 0.35 -1.97
CA LEU A 292 -1.17 1.66 -2.36
C LEU A 292 -0.32 1.58 -3.65
N MET A 293 0.52 0.56 -3.78
CA MET A 293 1.33 0.36 -4.99
C MET A 293 0.48 0.10 -6.23
N ALA A 294 -0.54 -0.74 -6.13
CA ALA A 294 -1.45 -1.01 -7.24
C ALA A 294 -2.16 0.27 -7.72
N ILE A 295 -2.58 1.13 -6.79
CA ILE A 295 -3.19 2.43 -7.14
C ILE A 295 -2.17 3.33 -7.86
N LEU A 296 -0.97 3.49 -7.30
CA LEU A 296 0.07 4.35 -7.91
C LEU A 296 0.46 3.85 -9.31
N LEU A 297 0.66 2.55 -9.47
CA LEU A 297 1.03 1.92 -10.74
C LEU A 297 -0.09 2.06 -11.78
N ALA A 298 -1.35 1.84 -11.39
CA ALA A 298 -2.48 2.03 -12.29
C ALA A 298 -2.60 3.49 -12.74
N ILE A 299 -2.45 4.46 -11.83
CA ILE A 299 -2.49 5.88 -12.21
C ILE A 299 -1.37 6.22 -13.21
N GLN A 300 -0.15 5.74 -12.97
CA GLN A 300 0.96 5.93 -13.92
C GLN A 300 0.69 5.26 -15.27
N GLN A 301 0.15 4.04 -15.29
CA GLN A 301 -0.24 3.37 -16.53
C GLN A 301 -1.27 4.19 -17.32
N ALA A 302 -2.26 4.75 -16.63
CA ALA A 302 -3.28 5.59 -17.26
C ALA A 302 -2.71 6.91 -17.80
N ASP A 303 -1.79 7.53 -17.07
CA ASP A 303 -1.13 8.77 -17.49
C ASP A 303 -0.22 8.54 -18.71
N ASP A 304 0.51 7.43 -18.74
CA ASP A 304 1.47 7.11 -19.82
C ASP A 304 0.81 6.53 -21.08
N GLN A 305 -0.19 5.66 -20.90
CA GLN A 305 -0.75 4.82 -21.98
C GLN A 305 -2.21 5.13 -22.30
N HIS A 306 -2.86 6.01 -21.53
CA HIS A 306 -4.32 6.24 -21.60
C HIS A 306 -5.13 4.94 -21.44
N LEU A 307 -4.61 4.04 -20.61
CA LEU A 307 -5.08 2.67 -20.43
C LEU A 307 -4.91 2.27 -18.96
N VAL A 308 -5.90 1.59 -18.37
CA VAL A 308 -5.76 1.04 -17.02
C VAL A 308 -6.47 -0.30 -16.87
N HIS A 309 -5.72 -1.32 -16.47
CA HIS A 309 -6.27 -2.64 -16.14
C HIS A 309 -5.95 -2.95 -14.69
N VAL A 310 -6.94 -2.80 -13.79
CA VAL A 310 -6.73 -3.04 -12.36
C VAL A 310 -6.33 -4.49 -12.11
N LYS A 311 -7.01 -5.43 -12.78
CA LYS A 311 -6.69 -6.87 -12.73
C LYS A 311 -5.23 -7.12 -13.10
N ASP A 312 -4.84 -6.69 -14.29
CA ASP A 312 -3.50 -6.95 -14.84
C ASP A 312 -2.41 -6.24 -14.03
N THR A 313 -2.69 -5.02 -13.56
CA THR A 313 -1.78 -4.28 -12.66
C THR A 313 -1.52 -5.06 -11.38
N VAL A 314 -2.57 -5.61 -10.75
CA VAL A 314 -2.44 -6.40 -9.52
C VAL A 314 -1.76 -7.75 -9.81
N GLN A 315 -2.08 -8.41 -10.92
CA GLN A 315 -1.42 -9.65 -11.34
C GLN A 315 0.08 -9.45 -11.60
N GLU A 316 0.45 -8.40 -12.33
CA GLU A 316 1.84 -8.06 -12.62
C GLU A 316 2.58 -7.68 -11.33
N LEU A 317 1.96 -6.86 -10.47
CA LEU A 317 2.52 -6.53 -9.16
C LEU A 317 2.80 -7.80 -8.32
N ARG A 318 1.92 -8.80 -8.39
CA ARG A 318 2.08 -10.08 -7.69
C ARG A 318 3.23 -10.94 -8.23
N LYS A 319 3.68 -10.74 -9.48
CA LYS A 319 4.90 -11.39 -10.01
C LYS A 319 6.16 -10.90 -9.27
N PHE A 320 6.17 -9.65 -8.82
CA PHE A 320 7.26 -9.08 -8.01
C PHE A 320 7.05 -9.29 -6.51
N ARG A 321 5.88 -8.89 -5.98
CA ARG A 321 5.53 -8.99 -4.56
C ARG A 321 4.35 -9.94 -4.37
N ALA A 322 4.66 -11.19 -4.08
CA ALA A 322 3.65 -12.23 -3.91
C ALA A 322 2.57 -11.80 -2.90
N LYS A 323 1.32 -12.12 -3.21
CA LYS A 323 0.11 -11.82 -2.42
C LYS A 323 -0.23 -10.33 -2.25
N ALA A 324 0.44 -9.42 -2.95
CA ALA A 324 0.09 -8.00 -2.94
C ALA A 324 -1.43 -7.82 -3.17
N VAL A 325 -2.05 -6.93 -2.39
CA VAL A 325 -3.52 -6.81 -2.24
C VAL A 325 -4.09 -8.10 -1.65
N MET A 326 -4.36 -8.09 -0.34
CA MET A 326 -4.53 -9.32 0.44
C MET A 326 -5.97 -9.83 0.48
N ASN A 327 -6.96 -8.93 0.40
CA ASN A 327 -8.38 -9.27 0.56
C ASN A 327 -9.27 -8.45 -0.38
N TYR A 328 -10.52 -8.87 -0.54
CA TYR A 328 -11.44 -8.26 -1.51
C TYR A 328 -11.77 -6.82 -1.14
N TRP A 329 -11.80 -6.46 0.15
CA TRP A 329 -11.96 -5.07 0.57
C TRP A 329 -10.84 -4.18 0.02
N GLN A 330 -9.58 -4.62 0.13
CA GLN A 330 -8.45 -3.89 -0.44
C GLN A 330 -8.53 -3.81 -1.96
N TYR A 331 -9.00 -4.87 -2.64
CA TYR A 331 -9.18 -4.85 -4.09
C TYR A 331 -10.25 -3.84 -4.52
N ILE A 332 -11.42 -3.84 -3.85
CA ILE A 332 -12.48 -2.85 -4.06
C ILE A 332 -11.92 -1.45 -3.80
N PHE A 333 -11.19 -1.26 -2.70
CA PHE A 333 -10.58 0.03 -2.36
C PHE A 333 -9.62 0.53 -3.45
N VAL A 334 -8.75 -0.33 -3.98
CA VAL A 334 -7.87 0.00 -5.12
C VAL A 334 -8.70 0.49 -6.30
N TYR A 335 -9.70 -0.30 -6.69
CA TYR A 335 -10.55 0.00 -7.84
C TYR A 335 -11.31 1.33 -7.69
N LEU A 336 -11.99 1.53 -6.56
CA LEU A 336 -12.76 2.75 -6.29
C LEU A 336 -11.86 3.99 -6.20
N THR A 337 -10.65 3.84 -5.66
CA THR A 337 -9.67 4.95 -5.57
C THR A 337 -9.24 5.41 -6.96
N ILE A 338 -8.93 4.47 -7.86
CA ILE A 338 -8.56 4.79 -9.25
C ILE A 338 -9.70 5.52 -9.97
N ALA A 339 -10.94 5.01 -9.82
CA ALA A 339 -12.13 5.66 -10.36
C ALA A 339 -12.31 7.09 -9.83
N GLU A 340 -12.09 7.31 -8.52
CA GLU A 340 -12.19 8.62 -7.88
C GLU A 340 -11.17 9.62 -8.45
N VAL A 341 -9.94 9.17 -8.66
CA VAL A 341 -8.88 9.99 -9.27
C VAL A 341 -9.25 10.35 -10.71
N PHE A 342 -9.73 9.40 -11.51
CA PHE A 342 -10.14 9.67 -12.89
C PHE A 342 -11.32 10.63 -12.97
N VAL A 343 -12.29 10.52 -12.06
CA VAL A 343 -13.39 11.48 -11.91
C VAL A 343 -12.87 12.89 -11.58
N LYS A 344 -11.92 13.00 -10.65
CA LYS A 344 -11.33 14.30 -10.24
C LYS A 344 -10.51 14.94 -11.35
N ARG A 345 -9.81 14.13 -12.15
CA ARG A 345 -9.03 14.57 -13.33
C ARG A 345 -9.89 14.83 -14.58
N GLY A 346 -11.19 14.53 -14.53
CA GLY A 346 -12.11 14.76 -15.65
C GLY A 346 -12.07 13.70 -16.74
N HIS A 347 -11.49 12.52 -16.47
CA HIS A 347 -11.48 11.38 -17.40
C HIS A 347 -12.79 10.58 -17.38
N LEU A 348 -13.63 10.75 -16.35
CA LEU A 348 -14.92 10.08 -16.22
C LEU A 348 -16.05 11.10 -16.04
N ASP A 349 -17.22 10.78 -16.59
CA ASP A 349 -18.41 11.65 -16.60
C ASP A 349 -19.04 11.83 -15.20
N VAL A 350 -19.90 12.84 -15.07
CA VAL A 350 -20.66 13.20 -13.87
C VAL A 350 -21.58 12.05 -13.42
N SER A 351 -22.11 11.24 -14.34
CA SER A 351 -22.91 10.04 -14.03
C SER A 351 -22.12 9.04 -13.16
N ALA A 352 -20.83 8.85 -13.46
CA ALA A 352 -19.94 7.97 -12.70
C ALA A 352 -19.76 8.47 -11.25
N ARG A 353 -19.81 9.79 -10.99
CA ARG A 353 -19.68 10.36 -9.63
C ARG A 353 -20.76 9.89 -8.69
N HIS A 354 -22.01 9.87 -9.16
CA HIS A 354 -23.14 9.46 -8.31
C HIS A 354 -23.01 7.99 -7.93
N ARG A 355 -22.68 7.15 -8.91
CA ARG A 355 -22.47 5.70 -8.71
C ARG A 355 -21.27 5.42 -7.80
N LEU A 356 -20.16 6.12 -8.01
CA LEU A 356 -18.96 5.98 -7.20
C LEU A 356 -19.21 6.35 -5.74
N ARG A 357 -19.97 7.43 -5.49
CA ARG A 357 -20.41 7.79 -4.14
C ARG A 357 -21.25 6.69 -3.48
N GLN A 358 -22.15 6.05 -4.22
CA GLN A 358 -22.91 4.91 -3.71
C GLN A 358 -21.99 3.74 -3.34
N LEU A 359 -21.06 3.36 -4.23
CA LEU A 359 -20.11 2.26 -3.98
C LEU A 359 -19.21 2.53 -2.77
N TRP A 360 -18.74 3.77 -2.59
CA TRP A 360 -18.00 4.18 -1.41
C TRP A 360 -18.82 4.07 -0.12
N ASN A 361 -20.10 4.46 -0.15
CA ASN A 361 -21.00 4.32 1.01
C ASN A 361 -21.26 2.86 1.35
N GLU A 362 -21.40 1.99 0.35
CA GLU A 362 -21.54 0.55 0.56
C GLU A 362 -20.27 -0.04 1.18
N LEU A 363 -19.09 0.32 0.68
CA LEU A 363 -17.82 -0.11 1.29
C LEU A 363 -17.68 0.40 2.73
N LEU A 364 -18.06 1.66 2.98
CA LEU A 364 -18.02 2.28 4.31
C LEU A 364 -18.95 1.56 5.30
N ALA A 365 -20.16 1.18 4.86
CA ALA A 365 -21.14 0.48 5.69
C ALA A 365 -20.64 -0.90 6.16
N ASP A 366 -19.66 -1.48 5.46
CA ASP A 366 -19.03 -2.75 5.83
C ASP A 366 -17.84 -2.59 6.78
N ILE A 367 -17.27 -1.38 6.90
CA ILE A 367 -16.13 -1.13 7.78
C ILE A 367 -16.37 -1.64 9.20
N PRO A 368 -17.50 -1.38 9.88
CA PRO A 368 -17.72 -1.88 11.24
C PRO A 368 -17.56 -3.41 11.38
N ARG A 369 -17.85 -4.19 10.33
CA ARG A 369 -17.65 -5.65 10.32
C ARG A 369 -16.19 -6.06 10.24
N GLN A 370 -15.29 -5.17 9.83
CA GLN A 370 -13.85 -5.41 9.93
C GLN A 370 -13.33 -5.17 11.35
N TYR A 371 -14.09 -4.48 12.21
CA TYR A 371 -13.68 -4.07 13.56
C TYR A 371 -14.37 -4.82 14.70
N ASN A 372 -15.42 -5.58 14.40
CA ASN A 372 -16.08 -6.52 15.30
C ASN A 372 -15.65 -7.94 14.94
#